data_AF-A0A9L0S9Y7-F1
#
_entry.id   AF-A0A9L0S9Y7-F1
#
_cell.length_a   1.000
_cell.length_b   1.000
_cell.length_c   1.000
_cell.angle_alpha   90.00
_cell.angle_beta   90.00
_cell.angle_gamma   90.00
#
_symmetry.space_group_name_H-M   'P 1'
#
loop_
_entity.id
_entity.type
_entity.pdbx_description
1 polymer ?
#
loop_
_entity_poly.entity_id
_entity_poly.type
_entity_poly.pdbx_seq_one_letter_code
_entity_poly.pdbx_strand_id
1 'polypeptide(L)'
;MEEGKGDTFEGVSTDRLKPELLEEIHRKDIVQLSILEIREKIAELEAKLNTDDEGGEWKTRYETQLELNDQLEKQIVSLKEKMEKIRGNPADRLSSIRVYERMPVESLNTLLKQLEKEKRSLENQVKNYALRLEQESKAYHKTNNERRIYLAEMSQVSGSYQMSKRQQKDQLPRMKQNLVKTTIHNSQDVETIQVPID
;
A
#
# COMPACT_ATOMS: atom_id res chain seq x y z
N MET A 1 -13.37 20.89 105.15
CA MET A 1 -12.73 22.20 104.87
C MET A 1 -11.50 21.89 104.04
N GLU A 2 -11.57 22.29 102.77
CA GLU A 2 -10.45 22.33 101.83
C GLU A 2 -9.36 23.26 102.35
N GLU A 3 -8.10 22.94 102.11
CA GLU A 3 -7.16 23.93 101.59
C GLU A 3 -5.87 23.27 101.04
N GLY A 4 -5.61 23.54 99.76
CA GLY A 4 -4.25 23.88 99.32
C GLY A 4 -3.29 22.74 99.04
N LYS A 5 -3.52 21.99 97.96
CA LYS A 5 -2.47 21.31 97.20
C LYS A 5 -1.49 22.37 96.67
N GLY A 6 -0.46 22.70 97.45
CA GLY A 6 0.66 23.53 97.04
C GLY A 6 1.84 22.67 96.63
N ASP A 7 1.84 22.16 95.39
CA ASP A 7 3.04 21.56 94.80
C ASP A 7 4.17 22.60 94.85
N THR A 8 5.10 22.41 95.79
CA THR A 8 6.19 23.33 96.08
C THR A 8 7.21 23.18 94.96
N PHE A 9 7.20 24.09 93.98
CA PHE A 9 8.20 24.18 92.91
C PHE A 9 9.54 24.73 93.44
N GLU A 10 10.08 24.11 94.50
CA GLU A 10 11.30 24.55 95.21
C GLU A 10 12.57 23.97 94.57
N GLY A 11 12.72 24.11 93.26
CA GLY A 11 13.89 23.59 92.54
C GLY A 11 14.26 24.32 91.25
N VAL A 12 13.49 25.36 90.88
CA VAL A 12 13.61 26.03 89.59
C VAL A 12 13.78 27.53 89.80
N SER A 13 15.01 27.93 90.10
CA SER A 13 15.38 29.34 90.07
C SER A 13 15.44 29.81 88.61
N THR A 14 14.89 30.99 88.30
CA THR A 14 14.86 31.58 86.95
C THR A 14 16.26 31.71 86.33
N ASP A 15 17.29 31.83 87.16
CA ASP A 15 18.69 31.89 86.73
C ASP A 15 19.25 30.54 86.25
N ARG A 16 18.62 29.41 86.64
CA ARG A 16 18.97 28.07 86.14
C ARG A 16 18.27 27.73 84.82
N LEU A 17 17.04 28.23 84.61
CA LEU A 17 16.27 27.97 83.39
C LEU A 17 16.84 28.66 82.14
N LYS A 18 17.45 29.84 82.30
CA LYS A 18 18.03 30.60 81.18
C LYS A 18 19.14 29.85 80.43
N PRO A 19 20.17 29.30 81.10
CA PRO A 19 21.20 28.52 80.40
C PRO A 19 20.66 27.22 79.80
N GLU A 20 19.74 26.52 80.48
CA GLU A 20 19.10 25.30 79.95
C GLU A 20 18.30 25.60 78.67
N LEU A 21 17.56 26.72 78.62
CA LEU A 21 16.85 27.16 77.41
C LEU A 21 17.80 27.50 76.26
N LEU A 22 18.93 28.18 76.53
CA LEU A 22 19.92 28.51 75.50
C LEU A 22 20.59 27.24 74.94
N GLU A 23 20.89 26.26 75.79
CA GLU A 23 21.43 24.98 75.37
C GLU A 23 20.42 24.20 74.51
N GLU A 24 19.14 24.21 74.87
CA GLU A 24 18.07 23.58 74.09
C GLU A 24 17.89 24.26 72.71
N ILE A 25 17.96 25.59 72.64
CA ILE A 25 17.94 26.33 71.37
C ILE A 25 19.14 25.92 70.50
N HIS A 26 20.34 25.86 71.07
CA HIS A 26 21.53 25.45 70.34
C HIS A 26 21.43 24.00 69.83
N ARG A 27 20.96 23.07 70.68
CA ARG A 27 20.72 21.67 70.29
C ARG A 27 19.67 21.58 69.17
N LYS A 28 18.60 22.38 69.24
CA LYS A 28 17.60 22.47 68.18
C LYS A 28 18.21 22.96 66.86
N ASP A 29 19.05 23.98 66.88
CA ASP A 29 19.69 24.52 65.68
C ASP A 29 20.62 23.48 65.02
N ILE A 30 21.39 22.73 65.82
CA ILE A 30 22.22 21.61 65.32
C ILE A 30 21.36 20.54 64.64
N VAL A 31 20.25 20.14 65.27
CA VAL A 31 19.34 19.14 64.69
C VAL A 31 18.70 19.66 63.40
N GLN A 32 18.33 20.94 63.33
CA GLN A 32 17.80 21.55 62.11
C GLN A 32 18.83 21.54 60.98
N LEU A 33 20.09 21.85 61.27
CA LEU A 33 21.17 21.79 60.28
C LEU A 33 21.36 20.35 59.77
N SER A 34 21.38 19.36 60.68
CA SER A 34 21.48 17.95 60.30
C SER A 34 20.30 17.47 59.46
N ILE A 35 19.07 17.92 59.75
CA ILE A 35 17.89 17.62 58.92
C ILE A 35 18.05 18.18 57.51
N LEU A 36 18.58 19.39 57.37
CA LEU A 36 18.84 19.99 56.05
C LEU A 36 19.90 19.21 55.28
N GLU A 37 21.01 18.86 55.94
CA GLU A 37 22.08 18.03 55.34
C GLU A 37 21.55 16.66 54.90
N ILE A 38 20.73 16.00 55.72
CA ILE A 38 20.12 14.71 55.38
C ILE A 38 19.17 14.87 54.19
N ARG A 39 18.35 15.92 54.15
CA ARG A 39 17.44 16.18 53.02
C ARG A 39 18.20 16.45 51.72
N GLU A 40 19.28 17.22 51.79
CA GLU A 40 20.17 17.45 50.65
C GLU A 40 20.81 16.14 50.18
N LYS A 41 21.27 15.30 51.12
CA LYS A 41 21.83 13.99 50.79
C LYS A 41 20.82 13.05 50.15
N ILE A 42 19.58 13.05 50.63
CA ILE A 42 18.47 12.30 50.03
C ILE A 42 18.25 12.78 48.59
N ALA A 43 18.14 14.09 48.36
CA ALA A 43 17.94 14.64 47.03
C ALA A 43 19.11 14.30 46.07
N GLU A 44 20.35 14.34 46.55
CA GLU A 44 21.53 13.94 45.78
C GLU A 44 21.49 12.45 45.40
N LEU A 45 21.09 11.57 46.32
CA LEU A 45 20.97 10.14 46.09
C LEU A 45 19.80 9.80 45.13
N GLU A 46 18.66 10.48 45.26
CA GLU A 46 17.52 10.35 44.36
C GLU A 46 17.86 10.82 42.95
N ALA A 47 18.61 11.91 42.81
CA ALA A 47 19.09 12.39 41.50
C ALA A 47 20.04 11.36 40.86
N LYS A 48 20.99 10.82 41.62
CA LYS A 48 21.92 9.78 41.13
C LYS A 48 21.19 8.52 40.68
N LEU A 49 20.18 8.08 41.43
CA LEU A 49 19.36 6.93 41.06
C LEU A 49 18.57 7.16 39.77
N ASN A 50 18.06 8.37 39.56
CA ASN A 50 17.31 8.72 38.34
C ASN A 50 18.20 8.94 37.11
N THR A 51 19.49 9.27 37.30
CA THR A 51 20.47 9.41 36.22
C THR A 51 21.14 8.10 35.81
N ASP A 52 20.80 6.98 36.45
CA ASP A 52 21.37 5.66 36.18
C ASP A 52 20.80 5.08 34.86
N ASP A 53 21.18 5.70 33.75
CA ASP A 53 20.91 5.29 32.36
C ASP A 53 21.46 3.87 32.08
N GLU A 54 22.38 3.39 32.92
CA GLU A 54 22.90 2.02 32.94
C GLU A 54 21.77 0.98 33.06
N GLY A 55 20.67 1.30 33.75
CA GLY A 55 19.49 0.43 33.87
C GLY A 55 18.72 0.22 32.56
N GLY A 56 18.87 1.11 31.57
CA GLY A 56 18.26 1.01 30.24
C GLY A 56 19.20 0.43 29.18
N GLU A 57 20.51 0.64 29.33
CA GLU A 57 21.51 0.17 28.38
C GLU A 57 21.58 -1.35 28.25
N TRP A 58 21.61 -2.07 29.38
CA TRP A 58 21.70 -3.54 29.35
C TRP A 58 20.46 -4.14 28.68
N LYS A 59 19.28 -3.53 28.89
CA LYS A 59 18.02 -3.94 28.30
C LYS A 59 18.04 -3.72 26.79
N THR A 60 18.49 -2.54 26.36
CA THR A 60 18.63 -2.21 24.92
C THR A 60 19.62 -3.16 24.23
N ARG A 61 20.76 -3.46 24.87
CA ARG A 61 21.74 -4.43 24.35
C ARG A 61 21.16 -5.84 24.27
N TYR A 62 20.43 -6.27 25.30
CA TYR A 62 19.78 -7.57 25.34
C TYR A 62 18.73 -7.72 24.23
N GLU A 63 17.88 -6.70 24.05
CA GLU A 63 16.85 -6.67 23.00
C GLU A 63 17.48 -6.69 21.60
N THR A 64 18.53 -5.90 21.38
CA THR A 64 19.29 -5.90 20.11
C THR A 64 19.94 -7.27 19.84
N GLN A 65 20.49 -7.91 20.88
CA GLN A 65 21.11 -9.23 20.75
C GLN A 65 20.07 -10.32 20.44
N LEU A 66 18.88 -10.24 21.04
CA LEU A 66 17.77 -11.14 20.72
C LEU A 66 17.36 -11.03 19.25
N GLU A 67 17.24 -9.81 18.73
CA GLU A 67 16.89 -9.58 17.32
C GLU A 67 17.98 -10.12 16.37
N LEU A 68 19.26 -9.87 16.68
CA LEU A 68 20.37 -10.42 15.90
C LEU A 68 20.37 -11.96 15.94
N ASN A 69 20.11 -12.55 17.10
CA ASN A 69 20.03 -14.00 17.24
C ASN A 69 18.89 -14.60 16.41
N ASP A 70 17.71 -13.99 16.41
CA ASP A 70 16.58 -14.42 15.56
C ASP A 70 16.92 -14.36 14.07
N GLN A 71 17.60 -13.30 13.63
CA GLN A 71 18.08 -13.19 12.25
C GLN A 71 19.11 -14.27 11.90
N LEU A 72 20.06 -14.56 12.80
CA LEU A 72 21.05 -15.62 12.62
C LEU A 72 20.38 -17.00 12.56
N GLU A 73 19.38 -17.25 13.40
CA GLU A 73 18.65 -18.52 13.41
C GLU A 73 17.88 -18.73 12.09
N LYS A 74 17.22 -17.69 11.58
CA LYS A 74 16.60 -17.69 10.24
C LYS A 74 17.62 -17.96 9.13
N GLN A 75 18.80 -17.36 9.21
CA GLN A 75 19.89 -17.62 8.25
C GLN A 75 20.38 -19.06 8.31
N ILE A 76 20.57 -19.62 9.51
CA ILE A 76 20.97 -21.02 9.72
C ILE A 76 19.96 -21.96 9.08
N VAL A 77 18.66 -21.75 9.31
CA VAL A 77 17.60 -22.56 8.70
C VAL A 77 17.63 -22.46 7.18
N SER A 78 17.70 -21.24 6.63
CA SER A 78 17.77 -21.02 5.18
C SER A 78 18.98 -21.69 4.53
N LEU A 79 20.15 -21.60 5.19
CA LEU A 79 21.38 -22.24 4.70
C LEU A 79 21.27 -23.76 4.76
N LYS A 80 20.73 -24.34 5.84
CA LYS A 80 20.49 -25.78 5.95
C LYS A 80 19.55 -26.29 4.85
N GLU A 81 18.47 -25.57 4.56
CA GLU A 81 17.57 -25.92 3.44
C GLU A 81 18.26 -25.85 2.08
N LYS A 82 19.06 -24.81 1.83
CA LYS A 82 19.85 -24.69 0.59
C LYS A 82 20.87 -25.82 0.47
N MET A 83 21.54 -26.16 1.56
CA MET A 83 22.48 -27.28 1.61
C MET A 83 21.75 -28.59 1.29
N GLU A 84 20.57 -28.83 1.86
CA GLU A 84 19.84 -30.08 1.60
C GLU A 84 19.34 -30.18 0.16
N LYS A 85 18.92 -29.07 -0.45
CA LYS A 85 18.62 -28.99 -1.89
C LYS A 85 19.84 -29.31 -2.76
N ILE A 86 21.04 -28.89 -2.34
CA ILE A 86 22.30 -29.18 -3.03
C ILE A 86 22.76 -30.63 -2.78
N ARG A 87 22.53 -31.14 -1.58
CA ARG A 87 22.93 -32.47 -1.09
C ARG A 87 22.05 -33.60 -1.63
N GLY A 88 20.88 -33.30 -2.20
CA GLY A 88 20.09 -34.28 -2.96
C GLY A 88 21.01 -35.14 -3.83
N ASN A 89 20.82 -36.46 -3.77
CA ASN A 89 21.81 -37.45 -4.21
C ASN A 89 22.44 -37.04 -5.57
N PRO A 90 23.76 -36.86 -5.68
CA PRO A 90 24.39 -36.54 -6.96
C PRO A 90 24.10 -37.60 -8.03
N ALA A 91 23.73 -38.83 -7.63
CA ALA A 91 23.18 -39.84 -8.54
C ALA A 91 21.87 -39.39 -9.21
N ASP A 92 20.96 -38.76 -8.47
CA ASP A 92 19.63 -38.35 -8.96
C ASP A 92 19.71 -37.16 -9.92
N ARG A 93 20.63 -36.21 -9.67
CA ARG A 93 20.84 -35.04 -10.56
C ARG A 93 21.38 -35.40 -11.94
N LEU A 94 22.19 -36.46 -12.02
CA LEU A 94 22.78 -36.96 -13.26
C LEU A 94 22.15 -38.27 -13.72
N SER A 95 21.06 -38.71 -13.07
CA SER A 95 20.42 -39.99 -13.33
C SER A 95 19.97 -40.09 -14.79
N SER A 96 19.42 -39.01 -15.34
CA SER A 96 19.02 -38.89 -16.74
C SER A 96 20.19 -39.01 -17.73
N ILE A 97 21.41 -38.67 -17.33
CA ILE A 97 22.61 -38.70 -18.19
C ILE A 97 23.34 -40.05 -18.05
N ARG A 98 23.46 -40.58 -16.83
CA ARG A 98 24.16 -41.86 -16.55
C ARG A 98 23.52 -43.06 -17.25
N VAL A 99 22.23 -42.99 -17.60
CA VAL A 99 21.57 -44.04 -18.40
C VAL A 99 22.28 -44.22 -19.75
N TYR A 100 22.81 -43.14 -20.34
CA TYR A 100 23.53 -43.20 -21.60
C TYR A 100 24.96 -43.75 -21.44
N GLU A 101 25.63 -43.52 -20.30
CA GLU A 101 26.97 -44.07 -20.03
C GLU A 101 26.98 -45.61 -19.97
N ARG A 102 25.85 -46.22 -19.59
CA ARG A 102 25.68 -47.67 -19.47
C ARG A 102 25.23 -48.33 -20.78
N MET A 103 24.97 -47.55 -21.82
CA MET A 103 24.44 -48.03 -23.09
C MET A 103 25.58 -48.43 -24.04
N PRO A 104 25.44 -49.51 -24.83
CA PRO A 104 26.40 -49.84 -25.89
C PRO A 104 26.55 -48.70 -26.90
N VAL A 105 27.76 -48.56 -27.45
CA VAL A 105 28.10 -47.47 -28.40
C VAL A 105 27.24 -47.53 -29.66
N GLU A 106 26.88 -48.73 -30.11
CA GLU A 106 26.00 -48.94 -31.27
C GLU A 106 24.60 -48.39 -31.00
N SER A 107 24.04 -48.67 -29.82
CA SER A 107 22.73 -48.16 -29.40
C SER A 107 22.75 -46.63 -29.26
N LEU A 108 23.82 -46.06 -28.68
CA LEU A 108 24.01 -44.61 -28.60
C LEU A 108 24.03 -43.96 -30.00
N ASN A 109 24.74 -44.57 -30.96
CA ASN A 109 24.77 -44.08 -32.33
C ASN A 109 23.40 -44.13 -33.01
N THR A 110 22.61 -45.18 -32.78
CA THR A 110 21.24 -45.25 -33.31
C THR A 110 20.32 -44.19 -32.70
N LEU A 111 20.42 -43.98 -31.39
CA LEU A 111 19.66 -42.96 -30.67
C LEU A 111 20.04 -41.55 -31.16
N LEU A 112 21.32 -41.27 -31.34
CA LEU A 112 21.79 -39.98 -31.84
C LEU A 112 21.22 -39.67 -33.23
N LYS A 113 21.26 -40.63 -34.16
CA LYS A 113 20.67 -40.47 -35.51
C LYS A 113 19.17 -40.20 -35.47
N GLN A 114 18.45 -40.85 -34.56
CA GLN A 114 17.02 -40.64 -34.36
C GLN A 114 16.73 -39.24 -33.82
N LEU A 115 17.45 -38.82 -32.77
CA LEU A 115 17.31 -37.48 -32.17
C LEU A 115 17.66 -36.37 -33.17
N GLU A 116 18.68 -36.55 -34.01
CA GLU A 116 18.99 -35.61 -35.08
C GLU A 116 17.87 -35.47 -36.12
N LYS A 117 17.21 -36.58 -36.46
CA LYS A 117 16.06 -36.58 -37.37
C LYS A 117 14.86 -35.86 -36.74
N GLU A 118 14.59 -36.13 -35.46
CA GLU A 118 13.53 -35.46 -34.70
C GLU A 118 13.78 -33.96 -34.57
N LYS A 119 15.01 -33.56 -34.23
CA LYS A 119 15.42 -32.15 -34.20
C LYS A 119 15.13 -31.46 -35.53
N ARG A 120 15.61 -32.03 -36.65
CA ARG A 120 15.35 -31.45 -37.99
C ARG A 120 13.86 -31.37 -38.31
N SER A 121 13.07 -32.37 -37.93
CA SER A 121 11.62 -32.37 -38.11
C SER A 121 10.95 -31.25 -37.32
N LEU A 122 11.29 -31.10 -36.04
CA LEU A 122 10.74 -30.06 -35.17
C LEU A 122 11.14 -28.67 -35.64
N GLU A 123 12.40 -28.46 -36.02
CA GLU A 123 12.86 -27.19 -36.60
C GLU A 123 12.07 -26.82 -37.86
N ASN A 124 11.76 -27.80 -38.72
CA ASN A 124 10.94 -27.58 -39.90
C ASN A 124 9.48 -27.26 -39.54
N GLN A 125 8.91 -27.94 -38.54
CA GLN A 125 7.58 -27.64 -38.05
C GLN A 125 7.48 -26.22 -37.49
N VAL A 126 8.47 -25.79 -36.69
CA VAL A 126 8.53 -24.41 -36.16
C VAL A 126 8.54 -23.39 -37.30
N LYS A 127 9.35 -23.61 -38.35
CA LYS A 127 9.38 -22.73 -39.53
C LYS A 127 8.03 -22.68 -40.24
N ASN A 128 7.37 -23.83 -40.42
CA ASN A 128 6.06 -23.90 -41.06
C ASN A 128 4.98 -23.18 -40.23
N TYR A 129 4.96 -23.36 -38.91
CA TYR A 129 4.02 -22.67 -38.04
C TYR A 129 4.27 -21.16 -38.02
N ALA A 130 5.52 -20.72 -37.99
CA ALA A 130 5.85 -19.29 -38.10
C ALA A 130 5.34 -18.68 -39.42
N LEU A 131 5.56 -19.37 -40.55
CA LEU A 131 5.06 -18.93 -41.85
C LEU A 131 3.52 -18.85 -41.88
N ARG A 132 2.84 -19.88 -41.37
CA ARG A 132 1.37 -19.93 -41.33
C ARG A 132 0.80 -18.82 -40.46
N LEU A 133 1.38 -18.59 -39.29
CA LEU A 133 0.97 -17.53 -38.38
C LEU A 133 1.14 -16.14 -39.01
N GLU A 134 2.24 -15.90 -39.72
CA GLU A 134 2.48 -14.66 -40.45
C GLU A 134 1.43 -14.42 -41.55
N GLN A 135 1.06 -15.47 -42.29
CA GLN A 135 0.01 -15.40 -43.31
C GLN A 135 -1.37 -15.12 -42.70
N GLU A 136 -1.71 -15.80 -41.60
CA GLU A 136 -2.97 -15.62 -40.88
C GLU A 136 -3.07 -14.21 -40.28
N SER A 137 -1.98 -13.69 -39.70
CA SER A 137 -1.88 -12.31 -39.21
C SER A 137 -2.16 -11.29 -40.32
N LYS A 138 -1.54 -11.45 -41.50
CA LYS A 138 -1.79 -10.59 -42.66
C LYS A 138 -3.24 -10.65 -43.13
N ALA A 139 -3.82 -11.84 -43.21
CA ALA A 139 -5.21 -12.04 -43.59
C ALA A 139 -6.16 -11.36 -42.58
N TYR A 140 -5.91 -11.56 -41.29
CA TYR A 140 -6.68 -10.93 -40.21
C TYR A 140 -6.64 -9.41 -40.29
N HIS A 141 -5.45 -8.82 -40.42
CA HIS A 141 -5.32 -7.36 -40.53
C HIS A 141 -6.02 -6.80 -41.77
N LYS A 142 -5.95 -7.50 -42.91
CA LYS A 142 -6.67 -7.11 -44.12
C LYS A 142 -8.19 -7.10 -43.89
N THR A 143 -8.75 -8.20 -43.43
CA THR A 143 -10.21 -8.32 -43.18
C THR A 143 -10.67 -7.35 -42.10
N ASN A 144 -9.88 -7.14 -41.04
CA ASN A 144 -10.22 -6.20 -39.99
C ASN A 144 -10.19 -4.74 -40.49
N ASN A 145 -9.26 -4.40 -41.37
CA ASN A 145 -9.22 -3.08 -41.99
C ASN A 145 -10.43 -2.84 -42.89
N GLU A 146 -10.80 -3.82 -43.72
CA GLU A 146 -12.03 -3.79 -44.53
C GLU A 146 -13.27 -3.58 -43.65
N ARG A 147 -13.41 -4.34 -42.55
CA ARG A 147 -14.48 -4.15 -41.57
C ARG A 147 -14.53 -2.73 -41.00
N ARG A 148 -13.38 -2.14 -40.65
CA ARG A 148 -13.29 -0.76 -40.14
C ARG A 148 -13.76 0.26 -41.18
N ILE A 149 -13.40 0.06 -42.45
CA ILE A 149 -13.85 0.91 -43.56
C ILE A 149 -15.37 0.84 -43.68
N TYR A 150 -15.96 -0.36 -43.75
CA TYR A 150 -17.41 -0.53 -43.85
C TYR A 150 -18.16 0.10 -42.66
N LEU A 151 -17.65 -0.05 -41.44
CA LEU A 151 -18.23 0.58 -40.25
C LEU A 151 -18.21 2.12 -40.34
N ALA A 152 -17.11 2.69 -40.87
CA ALA A 152 -17.01 4.13 -41.08
C ALA A 152 -18.00 4.62 -42.15
N GLU A 153 -18.13 3.90 -43.27
CA GLU A 153 -19.10 4.20 -44.33
C GLU A 153 -20.54 4.15 -43.82
N MET A 154 -20.91 3.09 -43.09
CA MET A 154 -22.23 2.98 -42.46
C MET A 154 -22.52 4.14 -41.49
N SER A 155 -21.50 4.58 -40.74
CA SER A 155 -21.61 5.71 -39.82
C SER A 155 -21.82 7.03 -40.57
N GLN A 156 -21.12 7.26 -41.68
CA GLN A 156 -21.31 8.44 -42.53
C GLN A 156 -22.70 8.46 -43.20
N VAL A 157 -23.14 7.33 -43.74
CA VAL A 157 -24.47 7.19 -44.38
C VAL A 157 -25.58 7.42 -43.35
N SER A 158 -25.48 6.81 -42.16
CA SER A 158 -26.47 7.00 -41.10
C SER A 158 -26.49 8.43 -40.56
N GLY A 159 -25.33 9.07 -40.40
CA GLY A 159 -25.22 10.49 -40.05
C GLY A 159 -25.91 11.39 -41.07
N SER A 160 -25.63 11.17 -42.37
CA SER A 160 -26.25 11.92 -43.47
C SER A 160 -27.77 11.73 -43.53
N TYR A 161 -28.23 10.50 -43.33
CA TYR A 161 -29.67 10.19 -43.25
C TYR A 161 -30.35 10.89 -42.08
N GLN A 162 -29.74 10.90 -40.89
CA GLN A 162 -30.28 11.60 -39.72
C GLN A 162 -30.34 13.12 -39.93
N MET A 163 -29.30 13.70 -40.55
CA MET A 163 -29.28 15.13 -40.88
C MET A 163 -30.37 15.48 -41.91
N SER A 164 -30.55 14.66 -42.94
CA SER A 164 -31.63 14.80 -43.92
C SER A 164 -33.02 14.70 -43.27
N LYS A 165 -33.22 13.72 -42.38
CA LYS A 165 -34.48 13.54 -41.64
C LYS A 165 -34.79 14.71 -40.70
N ARG A 166 -33.79 15.27 -40.02
CA ARG A 166 -33.94 16.49 -39.21
C ARG A 166 -34.34 17.68 -40.09
N GLN A 167 -33.65 17.86 -41.21
CA GLN A 167 -33.94 18.95 -42.15
C GLN A 167 -35.36 18.85 -42.76
N GLN A 168 -35.89 17.65 -43.00
CA GLN A 168 -37.30 17.47 -43.39
C GLN A 168 -38.27 17.81 -42.25
N LYS A 169 -37.97 17.36 -41.02
CA LYS A 169 -38.79 17.67 -39.84
C LYS A 169 -38.83 19.17 -39.52
N ASP A 170 -37.76 19.91 -39.78
CA ASP A 170 -37.72 21.36 -39.55
C ASP A 170 -38.41 22.15 -40.68
N GLN A 171 -38.49 21.59 -41.89
CA GLN A 171 -39.21 22.20 -43.02
C GLN A 171 -40.74 22.08 -42.89
N LEU A 172 -41.24 20.99 -42.32
CA LEU A 172 -42.68 20.71 -42.12
C LEU A 172 -43.43 21.80 -41.30
N PRO A 173 -42.92 22.26 -40.15
CA PRO A 173 -43.50 23.37 -39.39
C PRO A 173 -43.45 24.69 -40.16
N ARG A 174 -42.35 24.95 -40.90
CA ARG A 174 -42.18 26.19 -41.70
C ARG A 174 -43.23 26.29 -42.81
N MET A 175 -43.54 25.19 -43.48
CA MET A 175 -44.61 25.17 -44.50
C MET A 175 -46.01 25.37 -43.90
N LYS A 176 -46.30 24.76 -42.73
CA LYS A 176 -47.58 24.96 -42.04
C LYS A 176 -47.77 26.41 -41.55
N GLN A 177 -46.72 27.04 -41.04
CA GLN A 177 -46.78 28.43 -40.59
C GLN A 177 -46.99 29.41 -41.75
N ASN A 178 -46.39 29.12 -42.91
CA ASN A 178 -46.63 29.90 -44.13
C ASN A 178 -48.07 29.74 -44.63
N LEU A 179 -48.64 28.52 -44.58
CA LEU A 179 -50.02 28.26 -45.01
C LEU A 179 -51.04 29.01 -44.13
N VAL A 180 -50.84 29.04 -42.81
CA VAL A 180 -51.71 29.80 -41.88
C VAL A 180 -51.65 31.30 -42.16
N LYS A 181 -50.47 31.84 -42.50
CA LYS A 181 -50.34 33.26 -42.90
C LYS A 181 -51.11 33.57 -44.18
N THR A 182 -51.15 32.64 -45.15
CA THR A 182 -51.90 32.82 -46.40
C THR A 182 -53.42 32.70 -46.20
N THR A 183 -53.89 31.81 -45.31
CA THR A 183 -55.34 31.67 -45.02
C THR A 183 -55.92 32.90 -44.30
N ILE A 184 -55.12 33.55 -43.43
CA ILE A 184 -55.56 34.79 -42.76
C ILE A 184 -55.68 35.95 -43.75
N HIS A 185 -54.79 36.05 -44.75
CA HIS A 185 -54.88 37.10 -45.77
C HIS A 185 -56.06 36.89 -46.74
N ASN A 186 -56.32 35.66 -47.18
CA ASN A 186 -57.39 35.41 -48.16
C ASN A 186 -58.82 35.57 -47.60
N SER A 187 -59.02 35.62 -46.28
CA SER A 187 -60.35 35.86 -45.68
C SER A 187 -60.69 37.35 -45.56
N GLN A 188 -59.75 38.26 -45.83
CA GLN A 188 -59.99 39.71 -45.83
C GLN A 188 -60.40 40.26 -47.21
N ASP A 189 -60.29 39.47 -48.27
CA ASP A 189 -60.47 39.93 -49.66
C ASP A 189 -61.79 39.50 -50.33
N VAL A 190 -62.76 38.95 -49.57
CA VAL A 190 -64.07 38.51 -50.11
C VAL A 190 -65.26 39.20 -49.44
N GLU A 191 -65.22 40.53 -49.35
CA GLU A 191 -66.43 41.33 -49.12
C GLU A 191 -66.22 42.76 -49.64
N THR A 192 -66.55 43.02 -50.92
CA THR A 192 -67.22 44.24 -51.42
C THR A 192 -67.50 44.11 -52.91
N ILE A 193 -68.79 43.94 -53.21
CA ILE A 193 -69.50 43.93 -54.50
C ILE A 193 -69.54 45.39 -55.04
N GLN A 194 -69.54 45.68 -56.36
CA GLN A 194 -70.78 45.99 -57.12
C GLN A 194 -70.54 46.23 -58.63
N VAL A 195 -71.47 45.63 -59.39
CA VAL A 195 -71.70 45.62 -60.84
C VAL A 195 -72.41 46.91 -61.33
N PRO A 196 -72.15 47.43 -62.54
CA PRO A 196 -72.88 48.58 -63.12
C PRO A 196 -74.20 48.14 -63.78
N ILE A 197 -75.24 48.97 -63.68
CA ILE A 197 -76.51 48.84 -64.41
C ILE A 197 -76.75 50.17 -65.14
N ASP A 198 -77.26 50.08 -66.37
CA ASP A 198 -77.62 51.15 -67.32
C ASP A 198 -78.41 52.33 -66.73
#